data_AF-A0A3C2ALJ7-F1
#
_entry.id   AF-A0A3C2ALJ7-F1
#
_cell.length_a   1.000
_cell.length_b   1.000
_cell.length_c   1.000
_cell.angle_alpha   90.00
_cell.angle_beta   90.00
_cell.angle_gamma   90.00
#
_symmetry.space_group_name_H-M   'P 1'
#
loop_
_entity.id
_entity.type
_entity.pdbx_description
1 polymer ?
#
loop_
_entity_poly.entity_id
_entity_poly.type
_entity_poly.pdbx_seq_one_letter_code
_entity_poly.pdbx_strand_id
1 'polypeptide(L)'
;MDFMMRNDQVMIAFYEKVAQEAANRLMLVDFHGSHSPKGLQRTYPNVLTFEGLRGLEWNKWSSALTVDHDVILPFTRMMAGPMDYTPGAMENISNAKKHRMNFKHPKSQGTRCHELAKYVVFESPLQMLADEPTAYEKEAECMKFLSAVPTTWDETIVLDAKMAEHILLARRKDDTWFIGGLTGSVGQTISIDFSFLGDGQFEMELWRDGENTRTDGTNYEYFKEESINANMKYIISMAEGGGWAGIVRKK
;
A
#
# COMPACT_ATOMS: atom_id res chain seq x y z
N MET A 1 -2.36 20.69 1.19
CA MET A 1 -1.85 21.84 0.41
C MET A 1 -1.33 21.29 -0.91
N ASP A 2 -1.61 21.95 -2.03
CA ASP A 2 -1.39 21.36 -3.36
C ASP A 2 -0.93 22.43 -4.39
N PHE A 3 -0.40 21.98 -5.55
CA PHE A 3 0.01 22.77 -6.72
C PHE A 3 1.23 23.69 -6.54
N MET A 4 2.17 23.33 -5.67
CA MET A 4 3.42 24.10 -5.49
C MET A 4 4.38 23.95 -6.67
N MET A 5 4.53 22.73 -7.20
CA MET A 5 5.28 22.35 -8.42
C MET A 5 6.71 22.92 -8.51
N ARG A 6 7.34 23.19 -7.36
CA ARG A 6 8.64 23.85 -7.24
C ARG A 6 9.43 23.29 -6.06
N ASN A 7 10.75 23.28 -6.20
CA ASN A 7 11.68 22.84 -5.16
C ASN A 7 12.90 23.78 -5.02
N ASP A 8 12.78 25.01 -5.51
CA ASP A 8 13.75 26.06 -5.24
C ASP A 8 13.69 26.53 -3.77
N GLN A 9 14.73 27.23 -3.34
CA GLN A 9 14.92 27.63 -1.93
C GLN A 9 13.71 28.36 -1.33
N VAL A 10 13.03 29.20 -2.12
CA VAL A 10 11.84 29.94 -1.64
C VAL A 10 10.69 28.97 -1.36
N MET A 11 10.49 27.98 -2.22
CA MET A 11 9.45 26.99 -2.01
C MET A 11 9.78 26.04 -0.85
N ILE A 12 11.04 25.66 -0.67
CA ILE A 12 11.47 24.88 0.52
C ILE A 12 11.16 25.63 1.82
N ALA A 13 11.49 26.93 1.88
CA ALA A 13 11.16 27.76 3.03
C ALA A 13 9.63 27.89 3.25
N PHE A 14 8.83 27.85 2.18
CA PHE A 14 7.38 27.81 2.27
C PHE A 14 6.87 26.52 2.93
N TYR A 15 7.37 25.33 2.53
CA TYR A 15 6.97 24.06 3.16
C TYR A 15 7.23 24.05 4.66
N GLU A 16 8.44 24.47 5.08
CA GLU A 16 8.79 24.55 6.50
C GLU A 16 7.91 25.55 7.26
N LYS A 17 7.64 26.71 6.66
CA LYS A 17 6.77 27.72 7.27
C LYS A 17 5.33 27.21 7.43
N VAL A 18 4.78 26.54 6.41
CA VAL A 18 3.43 25.94 6.50
C VAL A 18 3.40 24.88 7.59
N ALA A 19 4.40 24.01 7.64
CA ALA A 19 4.49 22.96 8.65
C ALA A 19 4.49 23.54 10.08
N GLN A 20 5.33 24.55 10.34
CA GLN A 20 5.43 25.24 11.63
C GLN A 20 4.14 25.99 12.00
N GLU A 21 3.56 26.75 11.07
CA GLU A 21 2.34 27.52 11.34
C GLU A 21 1.13 26.60 11.56
N ALA A 22 1.04 25.49 10.83
CA ALA A 22 0.02 24.46 11.06
C ALA A 22 0.21 23.80 12.43
N ALA A 23 1.45 23.47 12.83
CA ALA A 23 1.74 22.88 14.13
C ALA A 23 1.31 23.79 15.28
N ASN A 24 1.62 25.10 15.19
CA ASN A 24 1.21 26.11 16.18
C ASN A 24 -0.32 26.24 16.33
N ARG A 25 -1.08 25.73 15.36
CA ARG A 25 -2.54 25.75 15.31
C ARG A 25 -3.17 24.36 15.45
N LEU A 26 -2.38 23.36 15.83
CA LEU A 26 -2.83 21.97 15.98
C LEU A 26 -3.46 21.41 14.69
N MET A 27 -2.94 21.81 13.53
CA MET A 27 -3.38 21.32 12.23
C MET A 27 -2.38 20.32 11.65
N LEU A 28 -2.92 19.26 11.06
CA LEU A 28 -2.19 18.28 10.27
C LEU A 28 -2.00 18.80 8.85
N VAL A 29 -0.93 18.37 8.19
CA VAL A 29 -0.60 18.77 6.82
C VAL A 29 -0.33 17.55 5.97
N ASP A 30 -0.91 17.57 4.78
CA ASP A 30 -0.59 16.70 3.66
C ASP A 30 -0.21 17.60 2.46
N PHE A 31 0.92 17.29 1.82
CA PHE A 31 1.49 18.08 0.73
C PHE A 31 1.42 17.35 -0.60
N HIS A 32 0.56 17.83 -1.50
CA HIS A 32 0.44 17.43 -2.91
C HIS A 32 1.11 18.43 -3.84
N GLY A 33 1.33 18.05 -5.10
CA GLY A 33 2.06 18.88 -6.07
C GLY A 33 3.44 19.28 -5.53
N SER A 34 4.04 18.38 -4.75
CA SER A 34 5.17 18.66 -3.86
C SER A 34 6.42 17.85 -4.22
N HIS A 35 7.55 18.20 -3.61
CA HIS A 35 8.74 17.35 -3.66
C HIS A 35 8.64 16.21 -2.63
N SER A 36 9.51 15.21 -2.73
CA SER A 36 9.58 14.12 -1.75
C SER A 36 9.95 14.60 -0.32
N PRO A 37 9.53 13.91 0.77
CA PRO A 37 9.54 14.43 2.14
C PRO A 37 10.91 14.89 2.68
N LYS A 38 11.98 14.12 2.40
CA LYS A 38 13.38 14.40 2.80
C LYS A 38 13.57 14.72 4.29
N GLY A 39 12.72 14.16 5.15
CA GLY A 39 12.83 14.29 6.62
C GLY A 39 12.04 15.45 7.24
N LEU A 40 11.26 16.22 6.47
CA LEU A 40 10.43 17.28 7.02
C LEU A 40 9.45 16.74 8.09
N GLN A 41 8.91 15.54 7.88
CA GLN A 41 8.03 14.85 8.82
C GLN A 41 8.69 14.52 10.17
N ARG A 42 10.03 14.41 10.22
CA ARG A 42 10.76 14.25 11.48
C ARG A 42 10.87 15.57 12.24
N THR A 43 11.06 16.67 11.51
CA THR A 43 11.16 18.02 12.09
C THR A 43 9.79 18.52 12.54
N TYR A 44 8.76 18.24 11.75
CA TYR A 44 7.37 18.63 11.96
C TYR A 44 6.45 17.39 11.82
N PRO A 45 6.19 16.67 12.91
CA PRO A 45 5.41 15.42 12.87
C PRO A 45 3.92 15.63 12.55
N ASN A 46 3.42 16.87 12.54
CA ASN A 46 2.09 17.19 12.02
C ASN A 46 2.02 17.14 10.48
N VAL A 47 3.16 17.08 9.79
CA VAL A 47 3.21 16.79 8.35
C VAL A 47 3.19 15.28 8.16
N LEU A 48 2.01 14.74 7.87
CA LEU A 48 1.77 13.30 7.90
C LEU A 48 2.32 12.58 6.67
N THR A 49 2.12 13.16 5.50
CA THR A 49 2.49 12.53 4.23
C THR A 49 2.68 13.55 3.11
N PHE A 50 3.18 13.07 1.98
CA PHE A 50 3.47 13.84 0.78
C PHE A 50 3.10 13.01 -0.43
N GLU A 51 2.61 13.64 -1.49
CA GLU A 51 2.48 13.01 -2.80
C GLU A 51 3.89 12.85 -3.43
N GLY A 52 4.31 13.74 -4.33
CA GLY A 52 5.64 13.71 -4.94
C GLY A 52 5.95 12.39 -5.65
N LEU A 53 4.92 11.76 -6.24
CA LEU A 53 4.97 10.51 -6.98
C LEU A 53 3.81 10.45 -7.98
N ARG A 54 3.74 9.41 -8.82
CA ARG A 54 2.55 9.16 -9.65
C ARG A 54 1.58 8.29 -8.84
N GLY A 55 0.62 8.91 -8.16
CA GLY A 55 -0.37 8.20 -7.35
C GLY A 55 -1.43 7.50 -8.20
N LEU A 56 -2.34 6.77 -7.54
CA LEU A 56 -3.45 6.04 -8.19
C LEU A 56 -4.34 6.96 -9.04
N GLU A 57 -4.40 8.25 -8.71
CA GLU A 57 -5.04 9.29 -9.51
C GLU A 57 -4.62 9.28 -10.99
N TRP A 58 -3.40 8.85 -11.33
CA TRP A 58 -2.95 8.76 -12.72
C TRP A 58 -3.83 7.84 -13.58
N ASN A 59 -4.48 6.83 -13.01
CA ASN A 59 -5.40 5.97 -13.76
C ASN A 59 -6.65 6.71 -14.29
N LYS A 60 -6.94 7.92 -13.79
CA LYS A 60 -8.02 8.78 -14.30
C LYS A 60 -7.71 9.35 -15.68
N TRP A 61 -6.44 9.56 -16.03
CA TRP A 61 -6.01 10.27 -17.25
C TRP A 61 -4.75 9.72 -17.92
N SER A 62 -4.22 8.58 -17.46
CA SER A 62 -3.05 7.93 -18.01
C SER A 62 -3.10 6.41 -17.82
N SER A 63 -2.44 5.67 -18.71
CA SER A 63 -2.15 4.25 -18.51
C SER A 63 -0.70 4.01 -18.07
N ALA A 64 0.05 5.08 -17.79
CA ALA A 64 1.48 5.00 -17.43
C ALA A 64 1.73 4.51 -16.00
N LEU A 65 0.69 4.40 -15.17
CA LEU A 65 0.77 3.85 -13.82
C LEU A 65 0.65 2.33 -13.88
N THR A 66 1.76 1.65 -14.15
CA THR A 66 1.81 0.18 -14.25
C THR A 66 2.11 -0.46 -12.90
N VAL A 67 1.82 -1.76 -12.77
CA VAL A 67 2.17 -2.55 -11.57
C VAL A 67 3.68 -2.57 -11.28
N ASP A 68 4.52 -2.40 -12.30
CA ASP A 68 5.98 -2.26 -12.11
C ASP A 68 6.33 -0.96 -11.36
N HIS A 69 5.55 0.11 -11.52
CA HIS A 69 5.74 1.34 -10.76
C HIS A 69 5.64 1.07 -9.26
N ASP A 70 4.63 0.28 -8.87
CA ASP A 70 4.30 0.01 -7.48
C ASP A 70 5.38 -0.81 -6.77
N VAL A 71 6.08 -1.71 -7.48
CA VAL A 71 7.23 -2.47 -6.94
C VAL A 71 8.58 -1.73 -7.07
N ILE A 72 8.61 -0.53 -7.66
CA ILE A 72 9.78 0.36 -7.69
C ILE A 72 9.71 1.40 -6.57
N LEU A 73 8.52 1.91 -6.26
CA LEU A 73 8.31 2.96 -5.25
C LEU A 73 8.95 2.65 -3.87
N PRO A 74 8.84 1.43 -3.31
CA PRO A 74 9.44 1.09 -2.02
C PRO A 74 10.96 1.27 -1.97
N PHE A 75 11.64 1.09 -3.11
CA PHE A 75 13.10 1.16 -3.23
C PHE A 75 13.60 2.54 -3.66
N THR A 76 12.70 3.45 -4.02
CA THR A 76 13.06 4.75 -4.59
C THR A 76 12.36 5.88 -3.85
N ARG A 77 11.12 6.22 -4.22
CA ARG A 77 10.36 7.34 -3.63
C ARG A 77 10.12 7.16 -2.13
N MET A 78 9.78 5.95 -1.69
CA MET A 78 9.45 5.69 -0.28
C MET A 78 10.69 5.80 0.64
N MET A 79 11.90 5.61 0.08
CA MET A 79 13.15 5.85 0.81
C MET A 79 13.26 7.29 1.34
N ALA A 80 12.64 8.26 0.65
CA ALA A 80 12.64 9.65 1.07
C ALA A 80 11.62 9.97 2.19
N GLY A 81 10.75 9.03 2.52
CA GLY A 81 9.71 9.14 3.55
C GLY A 81 8.31 8.77 3.05
N PRO A 82 7.28 8.96 3.90
CA PRO A 82 5.91 8.58 3.61
C PRO A 82 5.36 9.11 2.30
N MET A 83 4.38 8.40 1.76
CA MET A 83 3.82 8.70 0.45
C MET A 83 2.31 8.54 0.37
N ASP A 84 1.61 9.62 0.02
CA ASP A 84 0.19 9.58 -0.29
C ASP A 84 0.00 9.05 -1.71
N TYR A 85 -0.04 7.73 -1.84
CA TYR A 85 -0.28 7.05 -3.10
C TYR A 85 -1.77 7.05 -3.48
N THR A 86 -2.66 7.21 -2.49
CA THR A 86 -4.12 7.06 -2.62
C THR A 86 -4.59 5.66 -3.08
N PRO A 87 -4.22 4.55 -2.42
CA PRO A 87 -4.64 3.22 -2.84
C PRO A 87 -6.14 2.97 -2.57
N GLY A 88 -6.62 1.79 -2.97
CA GLY A 88 -7.91 1.25 -2.53
C GLY A 88 -8.98 1.17 -3.61
N ALA A 89 -8.60 1.06 -4.90
CA ALA A 89 -9.59 0.81 -5.95
C ALA A 89 -10.20 -0.59 -5.82
N MET A 90 -11.53 -0.68 -5.88
CA MET A 90 -12.30 -1.93 -5.88
C MET A 90 -12.52 -2.46 -7.30
N GLU A 91 -12.35 -1.64 -8.33
CA GLU A 91 -12.32 -2.08 -9.72
C GLU A 91 -10.88 -2.24 -10.21
N ASN A 92 -10.49 -3.46 -10.59
CA ASN A 92 -9.11 -3.83 -10.88
C ASN A 92 -8.99 -4.50 -12.26
N ILE A 93 -8.03 -4.06 -13.08
CA ILE A 93 -7.79 -4.57 -14.43
C ILE A 93 -6.45 -5.29 -14.47
N SER A 94 -6.47 -6.62 -14.44
CA SER A 94 -5.26 -7.45 -14.46
C SER A 94 -4.50 -7.40 -15.78
N ASN A 95 -5.21 -7.27 -16.91
CA ASN A 95 -4.56 -7.11 -18.21
C ASN A 95 -4.36 -5.63 -18.54
N ALA A 96 -3.14 -5.13 -18.39
CA ALA A 96 -2.77 -3.74 -18.69
C ALA A 96 -3.22 -3.26 -20.09
N LYS A 97 -3.27 -4.15 -21.10
CA LYS A 97 -3.74 -3.79 -22.46
C LYS A 97 -5.24 -3.49 -22.52
N LYS A 98 -6.02 -3.94 -21.54
CA LYS A 98 -7.45 -3.67 -21.38
C LYS A 98 -7.72 -2.45 -20.50
N HIS A 99 -6.72 -1.93 -19.77
CA HIS A 99 -6.88 -0.72 -18.98
C HIS A 99 -7.27 0.45 -19.89
N ARG A 100 -8.24 1.25 -19.45
CA ARG A 100 -8.72 2.44 -20.16
C ARG A 100 -8.80 3.57 -19.16
N MET A 101 -8.25 4.72 -19.53
CA MET A 101 -8.35 5.94 -18.76
C MET A 101 -9.82 6.31 -18.62
N ASN A 102 -10.25 6.58 -17.39
CA ASN A 102 -11.60 7.04 -17.12
C ASN A 102 -11.57 8.01 -15.94
N PHE A 103 -11.83 9.27 -16.22
CA PHE A 103 -11.77 10.30 -15.20
C PHE A 103 -12.85 10.14 -14.12
N LYS A 104 -14.03 9.61 -14.50
CA LYS A 104 -15.20 9.49 -13.64
C LYS A 104 -15.21 8.18 -12.85
N HIS A 105 -14.88 7.07 -13.51
CA HIS A 105 -14.83 5.73 -12.92
C HIS A 105 -13.48 5.08 -13.23
N PRO A 106 -12.39 5.60 -12.64
CA PRO A 106 -11.06 5.03 -12.82
C PRO A 106 -11.02 3.61 -12.28
N LYS A 107 -10.11 2.80 -12.82
CA LYS A 107 -9.85 1.44 -12.35
C LYS A 107 -8.36 1.31 -12.11
N SER A 108 -7.94 0.52 -11.13
CA SER A 108 -6.53 0.21 -10.96
C SER A 108 -6.04 -0.79 -12.01
N GLN A 109 -4.73 -0.81 -12.25
CA GLN A 109 -4.07 -1.92 -12.96
C GLN A 109 -3.61 -2.96 -11.93
N GLY A 110 -3.65 -4.24 -12.30
CA GLY A 110 -3.33 -5.35 -11.39
C GLY A 110 -4.57 -5.98 -10.78
N THR A 111 -4.44 -6.49 -9.55
CA THR A 111 -5.48 -7.27 -8.88
C THR A 111 -6.03 -6.59 -7.62
N ARG A 112 -7.15 -7.12 -7.09
CA ARG A 112 -7.69 -6.68 -5.80
C ARG A 112 -6.69 -6.82 -4.68
N CYS A 113 -5.98 -7.95 -4.61
CA CYS A 113 -5.00 -8.20 -3.56
C CYS A 113 -3.75 -7.34 -3.72
N HIS A 114 -3.41 -6.91 -4.93
CA HIS A 114 -2.40 -5.87 -5.16
C HIS A 114 -2.82 -4.55 -4.49
N GLU A 115 -4.08 -4.11 -4.64
CA GLU A 115 -4.58 -2.90 -3.97
C GLU A 115 -4.60 -3.04 -2.43
N LEU A 116 -5.03 -4.19 -1.89
CA LEU A 116 -5.03 -4.41 -0.43
C LEU A 116 -3.60 -4.40 0.14
N ALA A 117 -2.67 -5.07 -0.53
CA ALA A 117 -1.29 -5.18 -0.05
C ALA A 117 -0.57 -3.82 0.01
N LYS A 118 -0.97 -2.83 -0.81
CA LYS A 118 -0.43 -1.46 -0.75
C LYS A 118 -0.58 -0.83 0.63
N TYR A 119 -1.64 -1.14 1.40
CA TYR A 119 -1.84 -0.58 2.74
C TYR A 119 -0.80 -1.06 3.78
N VAL A 120 -0.12 -2.17 3.49
CA VAL A 120 0.99 -2.67 4.32
C VAL A 120 2.33 -2.27 3.71
N VAL A 121 2.47 -2.39 2.38
CA VAL A 121 3.73 -2.11 1.70
C VAL A 121 4.06 -0.61 1.70
N PHE A 122 3.09 0.23 1.34
CA PHE A 122 3.28 1.68 1.24
C PHE A 122 3.12 2.36 2.60
N GLU A 123 4.16 3.08 3.00
CA GLU A 123 4.14 3.84 4.24
C GLU A 123 3.43 5.18 4.04
N SER A 124 2.29 5.35 4.71
CA SER A 124 1.61 6.64 4.83
C SER A 124 0.84 6.70 6.16
N PRO A 125 1.19 7.62 7.08
CA PRO A 125 0.40 7.87 8.29
C PRO A 125 -1.03 8.34 8.02
N LEU A 126 -1.27 8.89 6.82
CA LEU A 126 -2.59 9.24 6.30
C LEU A 126 -2.87 8.40 5.05
N GLN A 127 -3.68 7.34 5.19
CA GLN A 127 -4.07 6.48 4.07
C GLN A 127 -5.46 6.85 3.57
N MET A 128 -5.62 6.89 2.25
CA MET A 128 -6.91 7.10 1.61
C MET A 128 -7.62 5.78 1.35
N LEU A 129 -8.95 5.82 1.35
CA LEU A 129 -9.82 4.89 0.66
C LEU A 129 -10.27 5.59 -0.63
N ALA A 130 -9.60 5.32 -1.75
CA ALA A 130 -9.73 6.12 -2.97
C ALA A 130 -11.03 5.92 -3.77
N ASP A 131 -11.78 4.85 -3.50
CA ASP A 131 -12.99 4.51 -4.25
C ASP A 131 -14.26 5.13 -3.65
N GLU A 132 -15.36 5.01 -4.38
CA GLU A 132 -16.67 5.46 -3.92
C GLU A 132 -17.21 4.57 -2.78
N PRO A 133 -17.90 5.14 -1.77
CA PRO A 133 -18.46 4.37 -0.66
C PRO A 133 -19.32 3.17 -1.12
N THR A 134 -20.09 3.34 -2.19
CA THR A 134 -20.95 2.28 -2.77
C THR A 134 -20.17 1.12 -3.39
N ALA A 135 -18.91 1.32 -3.76
CA ALA A 135 -18.04 0.22 -4.17
C ALA A 135 -17.58 -0.58 -2.94
N TYR A 136 -17.17 0.10 -1.87
CA TYR A 136 -16.79 -0.54 -0.61
C TYR A 136 -17.92 -1.30 0.08
N GLU A 137 -19.16 -0.79 0.02
CA GLU A 137 -20.35 -1.48 0.55
C GLU A 137 -20.59 -2.86 -0.07
N LYS A 138 -20.12 -3.09 -1.30
CA LYS A 138 -20.21 -4.38 -2.00
C LYS A 138 -19.08 -5.33 -1.63
N GLU A 139 -18.06 -4.85 -0.94
CA GLU A 139 -16.77 -5.52 -0.74
C GLU A 139 -16.47 -5.74 0.74
N ALA A 140 -17.44 -6.34 1.45
CA ALA A 140 -17.39 -6.53 2.89
C ALA A 140 -16.14 -7.28 3.37
N GLU A 141 -15.65 -8.27 2.63
CA GLU A 141 -14.42 -9.00 2.99
C GLU A 141 -13.17 -8.15 2.84
N CYS A 142 -13.08 -7.31 1.80
CA CYS A 142 -11.99 -6.35 1.67
C CYS A 142 -12.05 -5.29 2.77
N MET A 143 -13.26 -4.84 3.15
CA MET A 143 -13.44 -3.88 4.23
C MET A 143 -13.06 -4.43 5.61
N LYS A 144 -13.13 -5.75 5.84
CA LYS A 144 -12.55 -6.36 7.06
C LYS A 144 -11.06 -6.06 7.17
N PHE A 145 -10.31 -6.19 6.06
CA PHE A 145 -8.90 -5.86 6.02
C PHE A 145 -8.66 -4.35 6.14
N LEU A 146 -9.30 -3.55 5.29
CA LEU A 146 -9.09 -2.10 5.20
C LEU A 146 -9.48 -1.35 6.48
N SER A 147 -10.45 -1.88 7.25
CA SER A 147 -10.82 -1.30 8.55
C SER A 147 -9.88 -1.71 9.70
N ALA A 148 -9.10 -2.77 9.51
CA ALA A 148 -8.21 -3.32 10.54
C ALA A 148 -6.76 -2.86 10.38
N VAL A 149 -6.31 -2.61 9.15
CA VAL A 149 -4.92 -2.23 8.85
C VAL A 149 -4.59 -0.84 9.42
N PRO A 150 -3.55 -0.71 10.27
CA PRO A 150 -3.15 0.58 10.82
C PRO A 150 -2.35 1.38 9.79
N THR A 151 -2.23 2.69 10.03
CA THR A 151 -1.40 3.58 9.19
C THR A 151 -0.01 3.86 9.78
N THR A 152 0.24 3.38 11.01
CA THR A 152 1.52 3.50 11.70
C THR A 152 1.92 2.15 12.28
N TRP A 153 3.22 1.95 12.46
CA TRP A 153 3.81 0.65 12.74
C TRP A 153 4.86 0.77 13.83
N ASP A 154 4.92 -0.23 14.70
CA ASP A 154 5.93 -0.30 15.75
C ASP A 154 7.18 -1.04 15.25
N GLU A 155 7.00 -1.93 14.25
CA GLU A 155 8.06 -2.74 13.68
C GLU A 155 7.80 -3.03 12.19
N THR A 156 8.86 -3.18 11.41
CA THR A 156 8.80 -3.53 9.99
C THR A 156 9.94 -4.47 9.64
N ILE A 157 9.62 -5.58 8.98
CA ILE A 157 10.54 -6.62 8.55
C ILE A 157 10.31 -6.85 7.05
N VAL A 158 11.34 -6.67 6.24
CA VAL A 158 11.30 -7.06 4.83
C VAL A 158 11.62 -8.55 4.77
N LEU A 159 10.64 -9.35 4.33
CA LEU A 159 10.75 -10.81 4.30
C LEU A 159 11.46 -11.28 3.03
N ASP A 160 11.09 -10.71 1.88
CA ASP A 160 11.74 -10.98 0.60
C ASP A 160 11.48 -9.80 -0.35
N ALA A 161 12.48 -9.40 -1.14
CA ALA A 161 12.37 -8.22 -1.98
C ALA A 161 13.39 -8.20 -3.10
N LYS A 162 12.93 -7.80 -4.29
CA LYS A 162 13.80 -7.49 -5.43
C LYS A 162 13.21 -6.32 -6.21
N MET A 163 14.00 -5.25 -6.31
CA MET A 163 13.56 -4.00 -6.95
C MET A 163 13.02 -4.27 -8.36
N ALA A 164 11.86 -3.66 -8.67
CA ALA A 164 11.14 -3.80 -9.93
C ALA A 164 10.57 -5.21 -10.22
N GLU A 165 10.69 -6.17 -9.30
CA GLU A 165 10.09 -7.49 -9.42
C GLU A 165 9.01 -7.69 -8.35
N HIS A 166 9.38 -7.61 -7.07
CA HIS A 166 8.45 -7.84 -5.98
C HIS A 166 8.94 -7.30 -4.64
N ILE A 167 8.01 -7.21 -3.70
CA ILE A 167 8.28 -6.92 -2.31
C ILE A 167 7.28 -7.67 -1.43
N LEU A 168 7.78 -8.29 -0.38
CA LEU A 168 7.02 -8.96 0.66
C LEU A 168 7.56 -8.49 2.00
N LEU A 169 6.71 -7.89 2.82
CA LEU A 169 7.10 -7.41 4.13
C LEU A 169 6.01 -7.67 5.18
N ALA A 170 6.45 -7.74 6.43
CA ALA A 170 5.61 -7.82 7.62
C ALA A 170 5.77 -6.54 8.44
N ARG A 171 4.68 -6.00 8.96
CA ARG A 171 4.70 -4.87 9.88
C ARG A 171 3.86 -5.20 11.12
N ARG A 172 4.31 -4.77 12.28
CA ARG A 172 3.61 -5.00 13.55
C ARG A 172 3.00 -3.70 14.06
N LYS A 173 1.80 -3.81 14.60
CA LYS A 173 1.20 -2.81 15.47
C LYS A 173 0.64 -3.50 16.70
N ASP A 174 1.08 -3.08 17.88
CA ASP A 174 0.80 -3.75 19.14
C ASP A 174 1.16 -5.24 19.03
N ASP A 175 0.21 -6.15 19.25
CA ASP A 175 0.39 -7.60 19.15
C ASP A 175 -0.10 -8.20 17.81
N THR A 176 -0.44 -7.36 16.83
CA THR A 176 -0.94 -7.79 15.52
C THR A 176 0.08 -7.55 14.42
N TRP A 177 0.33 -8.59 13.61
CA TRP A 177 1.16 -8.49 12.42
C TRP A 177 0.30 -8.36 11.17
N PHE A 178 0.76 -7.54 10.24
CA PHE A 178 0.17 -7.36 8.92
C PHE A 178 1.24 -7.66 7.89
N ILE A 179 0.89 -8.44 6.89
CA ILE A 179 1.82 -8.88 5.85
C ILE A 179 1.26 -8.43 4.51
N GLY A 180 2.11 -7.82 3.68
CA GLY A 180 1.77 -7.34 2.36
C GLY A 180 2.81 -7.78 1.34
N GLY A 181 2.32 -8.34 0.23
CA GLY A 181 3.11 -8.74 -0.92
C GLY A 181 2.61 -8.05 -2.18
N LEU A 182 3.52 -7.47 -2.96
CA LEU A 182 3.26 -6.96 -4.30
C LEU A 182 4.21 -7.63 -5.29
N THR A 183 3.72 -7.86 -6.50
CA THR A 183 4.56 -8.22 -7.62
C THR A 183 4.27 -7.34 -8.84
N GLY A 184 5.29 -7.12 -9.65
CA GLY A 184 5.19 -6.39 -10.92
C GLY A 184 4.60 -7.27 -12.03
N SER A 185 5.05 -7.02 -13.25
CA SER A 185 4.62 -7.71 -14.48
C SER A 185 4.97 -9.20 -14.56
N VAL A 186 5.69 -9.74 -13.57
CA VAL A 186 6.00 -11.17 -13.45
C VAL A 186 5.42 -11.66 -12.12
N GLY A 187 4.57 -12.70 -12.17
CA GLY A 187 4.04 -13.33 -10.96
C GLY A 187 5.14 -14.02 -10.13
N GLN A 188 4.91 -14.16 -8.83
CA GLN A 188 5.90 -14.73 -7.90
C GLN A 188 5.29 -15.81 -7.01
N THR A 189 6.12 -16.79 -6.66
CA THR A 189 5.81 -17.77 -5.61
C THR A 189 6.90 -17.69 -4.56
N ILE A 190 6.53 -17.33 -3.34
CA ILE A 190 7.47 -16.99 -2.25
C ILE A 190 7.08 -17.79 -1.01
N SER A 191 8.06 -18.22 -0.23
CA SER A 191 7.82 -18.81 1.10
C SER A 191 7.91 -17.73 2.16
N ILE A 192 6.83 -17.50 2.91
CA ILE A 192 6.87 -16.74 4.17
C ILE A 192 7.55 -17.62 5.22
N ASP A 193 8.52 -17.05 5.93
CA ASP A 193 9.11 -17.62 7.14
C ASP A 193 8.53 -16.86 8.34
N PHE A 194 7.76 -17.55 9.20
CA PHE A 194 7.07 -16.93 10.32
C PHE A 194 7.92 -16.77 11.59
N SER A 195 9.24 -16.98 11.52
CA SER A 195 10.14 -16.88 12.68
C SER A 195 10.06 -15.56 13.45
N PHE A 196 9.61 -14.47 12.81
CA PHE A 196 9.39 -13.17 13.45
C PHE A 196 8.20 -13.13 14.43
N LEU A 197 7.29 -14.11 14.40
CA LEU A 197 6.13 -14.15 15.31
C LEU A 197 6.52 -14.46 16.76
N GLY A 198 7.66 -15.13 16.97
CA GLY A 198 8.08 -15.64 18.28
C GLY A 198 7.20 -16.79 18.80
N ASP A 199 7.29 -17.06 20.10
CA ASP A 199 6.62 -18.21 20.72
C ASP A 199 5.10 -18.02 20.86
N GLY A 200 4.35 -19.02 20.42
CA GLY A 200 2.91 -19.08 20.58
C GLY A 200 2.21 -19.78 19.43
N GLN A 201 0.88 -19.76 19.49
CA GLN A 201 0.01 -20.09 18.38
C GLN A 201 -0.69 -18.83 17.90
N PHE A 202 -0.86 -18.73 16.60
CA PHE A 202 -1.43 -17.59 15.93
C PHE A 202 -2.50 -18.05 14.94
N GLU A 203 -3.43 -17.16 14.64
CA GLU A 203 -4.33 -17.29 13.50
C GLU A 203 -3.98 -16.24 12.45
N MET A 204 -4.29 -16.54 11.20
CA MET A 204 -4.07 -15.64 10.07
C MET A 204 -5.32 -15.55 9.20
N GLU A 205 -5.86 -14.36 9.07
CA GLU A 205 -6.80 -14.02 7.99
C GLU A 205 -5.99 -13.55 6.78
N LEU A 206 -6.29 -14.07 5.59
CA LEU A 206 -5.54 -13.74 4.38
C LEU A 206 -6.45 -13.52 3.16
N TRP A 207 -5.99 -12.62 2.29
CA TRP A 207 -6.55 -12.31 0.98
C TRP A 207 -5.49 -12.58 -0.07
N ARG A 208 -5.81 -13.42 -1.04
CA ARG A 208 -4.90 -13.79 -2.13
C ARG A 208 -5.58 -13.68 -3.48
N ASP A 209 -4.78 -13.50 -4.52
CA ASP A 209 -5.25 -13.58 -5.90
C ASP A 209 -6.00 -14.90 -6.15
N GLY A 210 -7.21 -14.82 -6.72
CA GLY A 210 -8.00 -16.01 -7.04
C GLY A 210 -7.59 -16.65 -8.37
N GLU A 211 -8.07 -17.87 -8.61
CA GLU A 211 -7.71 -18.64 -9.82
C GLU A 211 -8.00 -17.89 -11.13
N ASN A 212 -9.02 -17.03 -11.15
CA ASN A 212 -9.45 -16.28 -12.33
C ASN A 212 -8.87 -14.87 -12.44
N THR A 213 -7.94 -14.49 -11.54
CA THR A 213 -7.44 -13.10 -11.47
C THR A 213 -6.81 -12.63 -12.79
N ARG A 214 -6.22 -13.56 -13.55
CA ARG A 214 -5.60 -13.28 -14.86
C ARG A 214 -6.59 -12.70 -15.89
N THR A 215 -7.87 -13.04 -15.79
CA THR A 215 -8.92 -12.52 -16.67
C THR A 215 -9.77 -11.43 -16.05
N ASP A 216 -9.86 -11.44 -14.72
CA ASP A 216 -10.65 -10.50 -13.91
C ASP A 216 -9.84 -10.09 -12.68
N GLY A 217 -9.27 -8.89 -12.68
CA GLY A 217 -8.43 -8.43 -11.58
C GLY A 217 -9.18 -8.28 -10.26
N THR A 218 -10.51 -8.25 -10.27
CA THR A 218 -11.31 -8.18 -9.04
C THR A 218 -11.44 -9.54 -8.32
N ASN A 219 -11.04 -10.64 -8.98
CA ASN A 219 -11.14 -11.97 -8.40
C ASN A 219 -10.07 -12.22 -7.33
N TYR A 220 -10.51 -12.45 -6.09
CA TYR A 220 -9.69 -12.83 -4.95
C TYR A 220 -10.34 -13.97 -4.17
N GLU A 221 -9.57 -14.54 -3.24
CA GLU A 221 -10.04 -15.49 -2.26
C GLU A 221 -9.66 -15.01 -0.85
N TYR A 222 -10.56 -15.26 0.11
CA TYR A 222 -10.36 -14.99 1.53
C TYR A 222 -10.31 -16.32 2.31
N PHE A 223 -9.31 -16.48 3.17
CA PHE A 223 -9.16 -17.65 4.04
C PHE A 223 -8.82 -17.25 5.48
N LYS A 224 -9.18 -18.14 6.40
CA LYS A 224 -8.71 -18.11 7.78
C LYS A 224 -7.90 -19.37 8.07
N GLU A 225 -6.61 -19.18 8.35
CA GLU A 225 -5.71 -20.23 8.82
C GLU A 225 -5.66 -20.20 10.35
N GLU A 226 -5.99 -21.32 10.98
CA GLU A 226 -6.22 -21.39 12.42
C GLU A 226 -4.96 -21.79 13.20
N SER A 227 -3.87 -22.17 12.53
CA SER A 227 -2.69 -22.68 13.22
C SER A 227 -1.39 -22.24 12.55
N ILE A 228 -0.94 -21.03 12.90
CA ILE A 228 0.37 -20.50 12.54
C ILE A 228 1.29 -20.48 13.76
N ASN A 229 2.58 -20.78 13.57
CA ASN A 229 3.62 -20.61 14.58
C ASN A 229 4.95 -20.22 13.94
N ALA A 230 5.93 -19.82 14.76
CA ALA A 230 7.22 -19.32 14.29
C ALA A 230 8.07 -20.31 13.49
N ASN A 231 7.80 -21.62 13.58
CA ASN A 231 8.53 -22.63 12.80
C ASN A 231 7.87 -22.93 11.45
N MET A 232 6.71 -22.34 11.18
CA MET A 232 5.95 -22.60 9.97
C MET A 232 6.54 -21.84 8.78
N LYS A 233 6.61 -22.53 7.64
CA LYS A 233 6.81 -21.93 6.34
C LYS A 233 5.52 -22.01 5.54
N TYR A 234 5.14 -20.91 4.90
CA TYR A 234 3.88 -20.82 4.17
C TYR A 234 4.12 -20.30 2.76
N ILE A 235 3.81 -21.11 1.76
CA ILE A 235 4.00 -20.76 0.36
C ILE A 235 2.83 -19.88 -0.09
N ILE A 236 3.15 -18.70 -0.60
CA ILE A 236 2.20 -17.79 -1.24
C ILE A 236 2.48 -17.71 -2.74
N SER A 237 1.42 -17.49 -3.51
CA SER A 237 1.50 -17.19 -4.94
C SER A 237 0.81 -15.86 -5.20
N MET A 238 1.47 -14.99 -5.96
CA MET A 238 0.95 -13.72 -6.43
C MET A 238 0.97 -13.74 -7.96
N ALA A 239 -0.17 -13.45 -8.57
CA ALA A 239 -0.30 -13.41 -10.03
C ALA A 239 0.52 -12.25 -10.64
N GLU A 240 0.64 -12.19 -11.97
CA GLU A 240 1.16 -10.99 -12.65
C GLU A 240 0.35 -9.75 -12.22
N GLY A 241 1.05 -8.70 -11.76
CA GLY A 241 0.42 -7.49 -11.21
C GLY A 241 -0.41 -7.75 -9.97
N GLY A 242 -0.17 -8.87 -9.31
CA GLY A 242 -0.94 -9.40 -8.20
C GLY A 242 -0.37 -9.04 -6.85
N GLY A 243 -1.00 -9.59 -5.81
CA GLY A 243 -0.60 -9.32 -4.45
C GLY A 243 -1.14 -10.31 -3.44
N TRP A 244 -0.75 -10.10 -2.20
CA TRP A 244 -1.15 -10.92 -1.08
C TRP A 244 -1.22 -10.04 0.18
N ALA A 245 -2.29 -10.17 0.95
CA ALA A 245 -2.46 -9.42 2.19
C ALA A 245 -2.88 -10.36 3.32
N GLY A 246 -2.36 -10.16 4.53
CA GLY A 246 -2.73 -10.98 5.67
C GLY A 246 -2.63 -10.24 7.00
N ILE A 247 -3.44 -10.69 7.95
CA ILE A 247 -3.45 -10.24 9.34
C ILE A 247 -3.22 -11.44 10.23
N VAL A 248 -2.15 -11.40 11.01
CA VAL A 248 -1.77 -12.47 11.93
C VAL A 248 -1.93 -11.99 13.36
N ARG A 249 -2.69 -12.74 14.16
CA ARG A 249 -2.98 -12.44 15.57
C ARG A 249 -2.65 -13.61 16.46
N LYS A 250 -2.15 -13.33 17.66
CA LYS A 250 -1.91 -14.35 18.67
C LYS A 250 -3.24 -14.91 19.18
N LYS A 251 -3.30 -16.24 19.36
CA LYS A 251 -4.44 -16.93 19.99
C LYS A 251 -4.38 -16.87 21.50
#